data_AF-M4CXL1-F1
#
_entry.id   AF-M4CXL1-F1
#
_cell.length_a   1.000
_cell.length_b   1.000
_cell.length_c   1.000
_cell.angle_alpha   90.00
_cell.angle_beta   90.00
_cell.angle_gamma   90.00
#
_symmetry.space_group_name_H-M   'P 1'
#
loop_
_entity.id
_entity.type
_entity.pdbx_description
1 polymer ?
#
loop_
_entity_poly.entity_id
_entity_poly.type
_entity_poly.pdbx_seq_one_letter_code
_entity_poly.pdbx_strand_id
1 'polypeptide(L)'
;MILSQLPRFHLSIFTKPPSSSLSSPHFNFLNHRSNPPVSLARAIFSFAPKSNLATVEPIPLPVVSDSSDLDEAPVEISLDKLFIPPETDISGDDPSSLTARILKGSNIVLSRYARDAQVAQADYVKSSVRTEDCPADGLPEFALVGRSNVGKSSLLNSLVRRKRLALTSKKPGKTQCINHFRINDNWYLVDLPGYGYASAPHELKQDWNKFTKDYFLNRSTLVSVFLLVDASIPPKQIDLDYASWLGQNQVPMTMVFTKCDKRKKKKNGGKRPEENIKEFQDLIQGFFETTPPWIMTSSVTNQGRDEILLHMAQLRNYWLKH
;
A
#
# COMPACT_ATOMS: atom_id res chain seq x y z
N MET A 1 36.71 4.58 -19.87
CA MET A 1 36.05 3.33 -19.42
C MET A 1 34.56 3.54 -19.54
N ILE A 2 33.95 2.88 -20.52
CA ILE A 2 32.54 3.03 -20.88
C ILE A 2 31.75 2.20 -19.88
N LEU A 3 30.98 2.87 -19.00
CA LEU A 3 30.01 2.21 -18.13
C LEU A 3 28.89 1.66 -19.02
N SER A 4 28.86 0.34 -19.16
CA SER A 4 27.75 -0.41 -19.72
C SER A 4 26.48 -0.15 -18.91
N GLN A 5 25.50 0.52 -19.51
CA GLN A 5 24.14 0.59 -18.99
C GLN A 5 23.58 -0.84 -18.96
N LEU A 6 23.36 -1.37 -17.76
CA LEU A 6 22.60 -2.61 -17.59
C LEU A 6 21.15 -2.36 -18.04
N PRO A 7 20.53 -3.30 -18.77
CA PRO A 7 19.19 -3.11 -19.30
C PRO A 7 18.17 -2.99 -18.16
N ARG A 8 17.30 -1.98 -18.23
CA ARG A 8 16.15 -1.86 -17.33
C ARG A 8 15.27 -3.10 -17.50
N PHE A 9 14.86 -3.70 -16.39
CA PHE A 9 13.90 -4.80 -16.36
C PHE A 9 12.57 -4.35 -16.99
N HIS A 10 12.34 -4.79 -18.22
CA HIS A 10 11.14 -4.46 -18.97
C HIS A 10 10.11 -5.58 -18.79
N LEU A 11 9.46 -5.63 -17.62
CA LEU A 11 8.18 -6.33 -17.51
C LEU A 11 7.16 -5.40 -18.19
N SER A 12 6.94 -5.59 -19.50
CA SER A 12 5.92 -4.81 -20.21
C SER A 12 4.55 -5.23 -19.68
N ILE A 13 3.98 -4.38 -18.83
CA ILE A 13 2.67 -4.51 -18.20
C ILE A 13 1.75 -3.38 -18.73
N PHE A 14 2.00 -2.83 -19.93
CA PHE A 14 1.35 -1.59 -20.39
C PHE A 14 0.94 -1.58 -21.84
N THR A 15 -0.33 -1.28 -22.05
CA THR A 15 -0.93 -1.16 -23.38
C THR A 15 -0.30 0.08 -24.02
N LYS A 16 0.30 -0.08 -25.20
CA LYS A 16 0.77 1.09 -25.97
C LYS A 16 -0.42 2.03 -26.22
N PRO A 17 -0.25 3.35 -26.04
CA PRO A 17 -1.31 4.29 -26.36
C PRO A 17 -1.57 4.29 -27.87
N PRO A 18 -2.85 4.41 -28.32
CA PRO A 18 -3.13 4.72 -29.70
C PRO A 18 -2.64 6.15 -30.01
N SER A 19 -1.93 6.30 -31.12
CA SER A 19 -1.45 7.58 -31.60
C SER A 19 -2.60 8.43 -32.16
N SER A 20 -3.14 9.39 -31.40
CA SER A 20 -3.82 10.59 -31.96
C SER A 20 -4.24 11.63 -30.90
N SER A 21 -3.68 12.84 -31.05
CA SER A 21 -4.22 14.20 -30.81
C SER A 21 -5.35 14.49 -29.79
N LEU A 22 -5.01 15.33 -28.80
CA LEU A 22 -5.75 16.47 -28.21
C LEU A 22 -7.29 16.44 -28.10
N SER A 23 -7.81 16.40 -26.87
CA SER A 23 -8.67 17.46 -26.30
C SER A 23 -9.15 17.09 -24.88
N SER A 24 -9.00 18.02 -23.94
CA SER A 24 -9.43 17.89 -22.54
C SER A 24 -10.87 18.37 -22.38
N PRO A 25 -11.77 17.69 -21.64
CA PRO A 25 -13.05 18.31 -21.28
C PRO A 25 -12.94 19.03 -19.94
N HIS A 26 -13.12 20.36 -19.98
CA HIS A 26 -13.46 21.19 -18.84
C HIS A 26 -14.82 20.80 -18.27
N PHE A 27 -14.95 20.69 -16.94
CA PHE A 27 -16.26 20.65 -16.27
C PHE A 27 -16.44 21.89 -15.37
N ASN A 28 -17.53 22.61 -15.63
CA ASN A 28 -17.90 23.88 -15.02
C ASN A 28 -18.50 23.70 -13.61
N PHE A 29 -18.18 24.66 -12.73
CA PHE A 29 -18.79 24.90 -11.42
C PHE A 29 -20.19 25.50 -11.54
N LEU A 30 -21.11 25.14 -10.64
CA LEU A 30 -22.23 25.98 -10.23
C LEU A 30 -22.55 25.76 -8.74
N ASN A 31 -22.42 26.84 -7.96
CA ASN A 31 -22.87 26.99 -6.59
C ASN A 31 -24.37 27.31 -6.56
N HIS A 32 -25.12 26.78 -5.59
CA HIS A 32 -26.28 27.49 -5.05
C HIS A 32 -26.45 27.26 -3.54
N ARG A 33 -26.53 28.37 -2.81
CA ARG A 33 -26.92 28.49 -1.40
C ARG A 33 -28.44 28.61 -1.30
N SER A 34 -29.02 28.05 -0.23
CA SER A 34 -30.14 28.66 0.53
C SER A 34 -30.48 27.85 1.81
N ASN A 35 -30.40 28.51 2.97
CA ASN A 35 -31.15 28.24 4.23
C ASN A 35 -32.41 29.17 4.23
N PRO A 36 -33.36 29.20 5.23
CA PRO A 36 -33.52 28.54 6.56
C PRO A 36 -35.00 28.04 6.76
N PRO A 37 -35.70 27.99 7.96
CA PRO A 37 -35.33 28.14 9.39
C PRO A 37 -35.95 27.16 10.46
N VAL A 38 -35.32 27.17 11.67
CA VAL A 38 -35.85 27.16 13.07
C VAL A 38 -36.68 25.97 13.64
N SER A 39 -36.24 25.39 14.78
CA SER A 39 -36.88 25.54 16.12
C SER A 39 -36.25 24.66 17.23
N LEU A 40 -36.13 25.24 18.43
CA LEU A 40 -35.67 24.63 19.68
C LEU A 40 -36.82 23.91 20.41
N ALA A 41 -36.52 22.77 21.05
CA ALA A 41 -37.18 22.38 22.30
C ALA A 41 -36.31 21.44 23.15
N ARG A 42 -36.08 21.84 24.39
CA ARG A 42 -35.54 21.06 25.51
C ARG A 42 -36.63 20.13 26.06
N ALA A 43 -36.25 18.93 26.50
CA ALA A 43 -36.95 18.26 27.59
C ALA A 43 -35.93 17.49 28.45
N ILE A 44 -35.83 17.93 29.71
CA ILE A 44 -35.14 17.29 30.82
C ILE A 44 -36.17 16.41 31.51
N PHE A 45 -35.84 15.15 31.80
CA PHE A 45 -36.46 14.41 32.91
C PHE A 45 -35.41 13.52 33.58
N SER A 46 -34.99 13.97 34.75
CA SER A 46 -34.41 13.19 35.84
C SER A 46 -35.52 12.51 36.63
N PHE A 47 -35.39 11.25 37.03
CA PHE A 47 -35.89 10.73 38.32
C PHE A 47 -35.28 9.35 38.64
N ALA A 48 -34.82 9.23 39.88
CA ALA A 48 -34.57 7.99 40.65
C ALA A 48 -34.98 8.32 42.10
N PRO A 49 -35.02 7.38 43.06
CA PRO A 49 -35.37 5.94 43.03
C PRO A 49 -36.50 5.62 44.04
N LYS A 50 -36.96 4.36 44.13
CA LYS A 50 -37.39 3.73 45.40
C LYS A 50 -37.57 2.20 45.27
N SER A 51 -37.29 1.56 46.40
CA SER A 51 -37.19 0.15 46.77
C SER A 51 -38.42 -0.73 46.55
N ASN A 52 -38.22 -2.04 46.32
CA ASN A 52 -38.66 -3.10 47.25
C ASN A 52 -38.09 -4.48 46.90
N LEU A 53 -37.91 -5.25 47.98
CA LEU A 53 -37.30 -6.58 48.09
C LEU A 53 -38.32 -7.66 47.72
N ALA A 54 -37.98 -8.58 46.83
CA ALA A 54 -38.65 -9.87 46.68
C ALA A 54 -37.68 -10.92 46.11
N THR A 55 -37.56 -12.02 46.83
CA THR A 55 -36.81 -13.25 46.53
C THR A 55 -37.37 -13.96 45.31
N VAL A 56 -36.51 -14.28 44.32
CA VAL A 56 -36.82 -15.18 43.21
C VAL A 56 -35.58 -16.05 42.91
N GLU A 57 -35.83 -17.34 42.73
CA GLU A 57 -34.88 -18.44 42.49
C GLU A 57 -34.02 -18.25 41.23
N PRO A 58 -32.82 -18.88 41.15
CA PRO A 58 -31.95 -18.74 39.99
C PRO A 58 -32.47 -19.57 38.80
N ILE A 59 -32.86 -18.86 37.73
CA ILE A 59 -33.13 -19.39 36.40
C ILE A 59 -31.77 -19.75 35.74
N PRO A 60 -31.61 -20.95 35.13
CA PRO A 60 -30.37 -21.30 34.42
C PRO A 60 -30.18 -20.41 33.18
N LEU A 61 -29.01 -19.79 33.05
CA LEU A 61 -28.62 -19.04 31.86
C LEU A 61 -28.50 -20.00 30.65
N PRO A 62 -29.02 -19.65 29.46
CA PRO A 62 -28.68 -20.37 28.25
C PRO A 62 -27.22 -20.09 27.90
N VAL A 63 -26.44 -21.16 27.72
CA VAL A 63 -25.10 -21.12 27.13
C VAL A 63 -25.25 -20.65 25.69
N VAL A 64 -24.97 -19.38 25.43
CA VAL A 64 -24.80 -18.86 24.07
C VAL A 64 -23.40 -19.27 23.63
N SER A 65 -23.32 -20.37 22.89
CA SER A 65 -22.16 -20.71 22.08
C SER A 65 -22.05 -19.68 20.97
N ASP A 66 -21.23 -18.66 21.19
CA ASP A 66 -20.91 -17.63 20.20
C ASP A 66 -19.90 -18.21 19.18
N SER A 67 -20.35 -19.20 18.40
CA SER A 67 -19.61 -19.71 17.24
C SER A 67 -20.03 -18.90 16.02
N SER A 68 -19.48 -17.68 15.91
CA SER A 68 -19.52 -16.91 14.67
C SER A 68 -18.15 -16.93 13.98
N ASP A 69 -17.59 -18.14 13.86
CA ASP A 69 -16.61 -18.42 12.80
C ASP A 69 -17.41 -18.56 11.49
N LEU A 70 -17.69 -17.41 10.87
CA LEU A 70 -18.05 -17.38 9.47
C LEU A 70 -16.78 -17.73 8.70
N ASP A 71 -16.72 -18.98 8.24
CA ASP A 71 -15.83 -19.43 7.18
C ASP A 71 -15.85 -18.39 6.04
N GLU A 72 -14.78 -17.60 5.96
CA GLU A 72 -14.52 -16.77 4.78
C GLU A 72 -14.20 -17.75 3.65
N ALA A 73 -15.18 -18.00 2.77
CA ALA A 73 -14.96 -18.74 1.54
C ALA A 73 -13.72 -18.14 0.83
N PRO A 74 -12.72 -18.96 0.46
CA PRO A 74 -11.52 -18.45 -0.16
C PRO A 74 -11.90 -17.67 -1.41
N VAL A 75 -11.48 -16.40 -1.47
CA VAL A 75 -11.68 -15.56 -2.65
C VAL A 75 -10.88 -16.21 -3.77
N GLU A 76 -11.57 -16.86 -4.70
CA GLU A 76 -10.95 -17.49 -5.85
C GLU A 76 -10.50 -16.38 -6.81
N ILE A 77 -9.20 -16.08 -6.80
CA ILE A 77 -8.59 -15.10 -7.70
C ILE A 77 -8.34 -15.80 -9.03
N SER A 78 -8.96 -15.30 -10.10
CA SER A 78 -8.74 -15.82 -11.45
C SER A 78 -7.28 -15.69 -11.88
N LEU A 79 -6.78 -16.66 -12.66
CA LEU A 79 -5.37 -16.77 -13.06
C LEU A 79 -4.82 -15.52 -13.76
N ASP A 80 -5.65 -14.85 -14.56
CA ASP A 80 -5.33 -13.60 -15.27
C ASP A 80 -5.08 -12.40 -14.34
N LYS A 81 -5.52 -12.51 -13.08
CA LYS A 81 -5.35 -11.48 -12.05
C LYS A 81 -4.18 -11.76 -11.11
N LEU A 82 -3.55 -12.94 -11.23
CA LEU A 82 -2.36 -13.28 -10.45
C LEU A 82 -1.13 -12.61 -11.04
N PHE A 83 -0.33 -12.04 -10.15
CA PHE A 83 1.04 -11.69 -10.46
C PHE A 83 1.92 -12.93 -10.31
N ILE A 84 2.41 -13.41 -11.45
CA ILE A 84 3.31 -14.55 -11.55
C ILE A 84 4.73 -13.98 -11.73
N PRO A 85 5.64 -14.15 -10.75
CA PRO A 85 7.01 -13.68 -10.88
C PRO A 85 7.71 -14.36 -12.07
N PRO A 86 8.72 -13.72 -12.67
CA PRO A 86 9.45 -14.30 -13.79
C PRO A 86 10.02 -15.69 -13.48
N GLU A 87 10.04 -16.56 -14.49
CA GLU A 87 10.50 -17.96 -14.39
C GLU A 87 9.76 -18.80 -13.34
N THR A 88 8.54 -18.41 -12.98
CA THR A 88 7.66 -19.22 -12.12
C THR A 88 6.84 -20.14 -13.01
N ASP A 89 7.12 -21.45 -12.94
CA ASP A 89 6.27 -22.45 -13.57
C ASP A 89 5.02 -22.69 -12.72
N ILE A 90 3.86 -22.60 -13.38
CA ILE A 90 2.52 -22.88 -12.83
C ILE A 90 1.77 -23.92 -13.69
N SER A 91 2.38 -24.40 -14.78
CA SER A 91 1.71 -25.27 -15.77
C SER A 91 1.44 -26.68 -15.23
N GLY A 92 2.22 -27.12 -14.24
CA GLY A 92 2.05 -28.40 -13.55
C GLY A 92 1.26 -28.34 -12.26
N ASP A 93 0.81 -27.15 -11.83
CA ASP A 93 0.06 -27.02 -10.57
C ASP A 93 -1.42 -27.30 -10.79
N ASP A 94 -1.99 -28.20 -9.98
CA ASP A 94 -3.44 -28.24 -9.80
C ASP A 94 -3.92 -26.96 -9.06
N PRO A 95 -5.23 -26.62 -9.12
CA PRO A 95 -5.75 -25.41 -8.49
C PRO A 95 -5.45 -25.29 -6.98
N SER A 96 -5.36 -26.42 -6.26
CA SER A 96 -5.07 -26.43 -4.83
C SER A 96 -3.59 -26.16 -4.54
N SER A 97 -2.68 -26.75 -5.33
CA SER A 97 -1.24 -26.49 -5.28
C SER A 97 -0.93 -25.01 -5.56
N LEU A 98 -1.53 -24.46 -6.61
CA LEU A 98 -1.34 -23.05 -6.95
C LEU A 98 -1.86 -22.13 -5.85
N THR A 99 -3.04 -22.41 -5.30
CA THR A 99 -3.62 -21.63 -4.20
C THR A 99 -2.71 -21.62 -2.97
N ALA A 100 -2.08 -22.74 -2.64
CA ALA A 100 -1.12 -22.83 -1.54
C ALA A 100 0.15 -21.99 -1.75
N ARG A 101 0.48 -21.66 -3.00
CA ARG A 101 1.62 -20.81 -3.38
C ARG A 101 1.27 -19.32 -3.42
N ILE A 102 0.00 -18.94 -3.36
CA ILE A 102 -0.40 -17.53 -3.35
C ILE A 102 -0.12 -16.93 -1.96
N LEU A 103 0.61 -15.82 -1.93
CA LEU A 103 0.85 -15.07 -0.70
C LEU A 103 -0.49 -14.57 -0.11
N LYS A 104 -0.71 -14.83 1.18
CA LYS A 104 -1.99 -14.53 1.84
C LYS A 104 -2.34 -13.04 1.74
N GLY A 105 -3.58 -12.75 1.32
CA GLY A 105 -4.06 -11.37 1.19
C GLY A 105 -3.37 -10.58 0.07
N SER A 106 -2.99 -11.27 -1.02
CA SER A 106 -2.33 -10.69 -2.19
C SER A 106 -2.81 -11.37 -3.47
N ASN A 107 -2.34 -10.92 -4.63
CA ASN A 107 -2.41 -11.68 -5.89
C ASN A 107 -1.07 -12.28 -6.32
N ILE A 108 -0.11 -12.44 -5.40
CA ILE A 108 1.29 -12.75 -5.76
C ILE A 108 1.57 -14.23 -5.53
N VAL A 109 2.04 -14.90 -6.57
CA VAL A 109 2.48 -16.31 -6.50
C VAL A 109 3.91 -16.38 -5.97
N LEU A 110 4.18 -17.31 -5.06
CA LEU A 110 5.53 -17.63 -4.60
C LEU A 110 6.35 -18.33 -5.69
N SER A 111 7.53 -17.78 -5.92
CA SER A 111 8.53 -18.34 -6.84
C SER A 111 9.69 -18.99 -6.09
N ARG A 112 10.54 -19.71 -6.82
CA ARG A 112 11.80 -20.28 -6.30
C ARG A 112 12.78 -19.23 -5.74
N TYR A 113 12.57 -17.96 -6.09
CA TYR A 113 13.38 -16.82 -5.68
C TYR A 113 13.02 -16.28 -4.30
N ALA A 114 11.93 -16.71 -3.67
CA ALA A 114 11.48 -16.23 -2.36
C ALA A 114 12.31 -16.79 -1.18
N ARG A 115 13.64 -16.61 -1.20
CA ARG A 115 14.60 -17.07 -0.19
C ARG A 115 15.31 -15.89 0.48
N ASP A 116 15.81 -16.09 1.69
CA ASP A 116 16.56 -15.07 2.44
C ASP A 116 15.78 -13.76 2.65
N ALA A 117 14.51 -13.91 3.04
CA ALA A 117 13.56 -12.82 3.30
C ALA A 117 13.69 -12.20 4.71
N GLN A 118 14.43 -12.85 5.61
CA GLN A 118 14.54 -12.41 7.00
C GLN A 118 15.29 -11.09 7.13
N VAL A 119 14.90 -10.26 8.09
CA VAL A 119 15.60 -9.01 8.45
C VAL A 119 16.29 -9.22 9.80
N ALA A 120 17.61 -9.29 9.78
CA ALA A 120 18.47 -9.40 10.96
C ALA A 120 19.00 -8.03 11.41
N GLN A 121 19.35 -7.16 10.44
CA GLN A 121 19.94 -5.85 10.68
C GLN A 121 19.32 -4.80 9.75
N ALA A 122 19.18 -3.57 10.24
CA ALA A 122 18.51 -2.49 9.52
C ALA A 122 18.98 -1.10 9.96
N ASP A 123 19.96 -0.50 9.27
CA ASP A 123 20.61 0.71 9.73
C ASP A 123 20.32 1.91 8.83
N TYR A 124 20.09 3.07 9.43
CA TYR A 124 19.97 4.31 8.69
C TYR A 124 21.35 4.71 8.15
N VAL A 125 21.42 5.00 6.85
CA VAL A 125 22.67 5.38 6.17
C VAL A 125 22.74 6.88 5.94
N LYS A 126 21.79 7.43 5.16
CA LYS A 126 21.77 8.86 4.85
C LYS A 126 20.40 9.34 4.38
N SER A 127 20.25 10.67 4.40
CA SER A 127 19.16 11.41 3.76
C SER A 127 19.74 12.19 2.57
N SER A 128 19.01 12.24 1.46
CA SER A 128 19.42 12.92 0.23
C SER A 128 18.26 13.68 -0.40
N VAL A 129 18.56 14.83 -1.01
CA VAL A 129 17.56 15.61 -1.75
C VAL A 129 17.76 15.51 -3.27
N ARG A 130 18.94 15.05 -3.71
CA ARG A 130 19.23 14.76 -5.11
C ARG A 130 19.60 13.29 -5.28
N THR A 131 19.24 12.72 -6.43
CA THR A 131 19.54 11.32 -6.78
C THR A 131 21.05 11.05 -6.80
N GLU A 132 21.85 12.02 -7.25
CA GLU A 132 23.33 11.98 -7.27
C GLU A 132 23.96 11.86 -5.88
N ASP A 133 23.26 12.35 -4.84
CA ASP A 133 23.74 12.23 -3.46
C ASP A 133 23.40 10.88 -2.84
N CYS A 134 22.56 10.04 -3.46
CA CYS A 134 22.17 8.75 -2.86
C CYS A 134 23.38 7.79 -2.79
N PRO A 135 23.38 6.76 -1.91
CA PRO A 135 24.45 5.76 -1.87
C PRO A 135 24.76 5.18 -3.26
N ALA A 136 26.02 4.88 -3.58
CA ALA A 136 26.40 4.45 -4.94
C ALA A 136 27.11 3.09 -4.95
N ASP A 137 26.85 2.25 -3.96
CA ASP A 137 27.45 0.92 -3.78
C ASP A 137 26.79 -0.18 -4.64
N GLY A 138 25.77 0.16 -5.43
CA GLY A 138 25.16 -0.74 -6.41
C GLY A 138 24.16 -1.74 -5.83
N LEU A 139 23.80 -1.62 -4.55
CA LEU A 139 22.88 -2.57 -3.91
C LEU A 139 21.43 -2.38 -4.37
N PRO A 140 20.63 -3.46 -4.45
CA PRO A 140 19.22 -3.38 -4.86
C PRO A 140 18.38 -2.52 -3.91
N GLU A 141 17.42 -1.77 -4.45
CA GLU A 141 16.63 -0.82 -3.67
C GLU A 141 15.12 -1.01 -3.83
N PHE A 142 14.40 -0.94 -2.72
CA PHE A 142 12.94 -0.93 -2.68
C PHE A 142 12.46 0.39 -2.11
N ALA A 143 11.76 1.15 -2.95
CA ALA A 143 11.31 2.49 -2.60
C ALA A 143 9.89 2.47 -2.02
N LEU A 144 9.68 3.06 -0.85
CA LEU A 144 8.36 3.27 -0.27
C LEU A 144 7.88 4.69 -0.61
N VAL A 145 6.69 4.77 -1.22
CA VAL A 145 6.02 6.05 -1.49
C VAL A 145 4.52 5.91 -1.24
N GLY A 146 3.85 7.01 -0.96
CA GLY A 146 2.42 7.02 -0.74
C GLY A 146 1.98 8.36 -0.16
N ARG A 147 0.67 8.59 -0.09
CA ARG A 147 0.15 9.84 0.47
C ARG A 147 0.63 10.07 1.91
N SER A 148 0.81 11.34 2.28
CA SER A 148 0.98 11.74 3.67
C SER A 148 -0.01 11.05 4.62
N ASN A 149 0.51 10.48 5.72
CA ASN A 149 -0.24 9.70 6.71
C ASN A 149 -0.88 8.38 6.21
N VAL A 150 -0.46 7.84 5.05
CA VAL A 150 -0.89 6.51 4.59
C VAL A 150 -0.40 5.38 5.50
N GLY A 151 0.71 5.57 6.21
CA GLY A 151 1.30 4.55 7.09
C GLY A 151 2.71 4.12 6.70
N LYS A 152 3.36 4.80 5.75
CA LYS A 152 4.71 4.50 5.25
C LYS A 152 5.77 4.22 6.31
N SER A 153 6.02 5.16 7.22
CA SER A 153 7.02 4.96 8.28
C SER A 153 6.61 3.87 9.29
N SER A 154 5.30 3.65 9.48
CA SER A 154 4.79 2.55 10.33
C SER A 154 5.03 1.19 9.68
N LEU A 155 4.82 1.08 8.37
CA LEU A 155 5.13 -0.12 7.60
C LEU A 155 6.63 -0.39 7.60
N LEU A 156 7.46 0.63 7.34
CA LEU A 156 8.92 0.52 7.39
C LEU A 156 9.39 -0.06 8.73
N ASN A 157 8.96 0.54 9.84
CA ASN A 157 9.30 0.08 11.19
C ASN A 157 8.78 -1.34 11.48
N SER A 158 7.61 -1.72 10.95
CA SER A 158 7.05 -3.07 11.06
C SER A 158 7.91 -4.10 10.30
N LEU A 159 8.30 -3.81 9.05
CA LEU A 159 9.13 -4.69 8.22
C LEU A 159 10.45 -5.03 8.94
N VAL A 160 11.14 -4.00 9.43
CA VAL A 160 12.46 -4.13 10.07
C VAL A 160 12.40 -4.49 11.56
N ARG A 161 11.19 -4.65 12.14
CA ARG A 161 10.97 -4.90 13.58
C ARG A 161 11.68 -3.89 14.52
N ARG A 162 11.87 -2.64 14.09
CA ARG A 162 12.43 -1.56 14.93
C ARG A 162 11.41 -0.46 15.14
N LYS A 163 11.13 -0.08 16.39
CA LYS A 163 10.05 0.88 16.73
C LYS A 163 10.32 2.33 16.29
N ARG A 164 11.58 2.71 16.06
CA ARG A 164 11.97 4.12 15.85
C ARG A 164 13.09 4.29 14.82
N LEU A 165 13.23 3.36 13.88
CA LEU A 165 14.23 3.51 12.81
C LEU A 165 13.81 4.65 11.86
N ALA A 166 12.54 4.64 11.43
CA ALA A 166 11.90 5.77 10.78
C ALA A 166 11.03 6.55 11.78
N LEU A 167 11.06 7.88 11.68
CA LEU A 167 10.23 8.75 12.53
C LEU A 167 8.75 8.66 12.12
N THR A 168 7.90 8.15 13.02
CA THR A 168 6.44 8.11 12.83
C THR A 168 5.77 9.33 13.47
N SER A 169 4.90 10.05 12.75
CA SER A 169 4.10 11.15 13.30
C SER A 169 2.70 11.18 12.71
N LYS A 170 1.73 11.70 13.47
CA LYS A 170 0.39 12.05 12.96
C LYS A 170 0.41 13.35 12.14
N LYS A 171 1.39 14.23 12.38
CA LYS A 171 1.58 15.47 11.62
C LYS A 171 2.26 15.11 10.29
N PRO A 172 1.65 15.41 9.13
CA PRO A 172 2.26 15.06 7.86
C PRO A 172 3.46 15.96 7.51
N GLY A 173 4.27 15.56 6.51
CA GLY A 173 5.43 16.34 6.04
C GLY A 173 6.76 16.12 6.79
N LYS A 174 6.92 15.01 7.52
CA LYS A 174 8.17 14.69 8.25
C LYS A 174 9.28 14.14 7.37
N THR A 175 8.95 13.27 6.41
CA THR A 175 9.91 12.81 5.40
C THR A 175 10.00 13.88 4.31
N GLN A 176 11.12 14.61 4.27
CA GLN A 176 11.37 15.68 3.29
C GLN A 176 12.53 15.37 2.34
N CYS A 177 13.25 14.27 2.62
CA CYS A 177 14.39 13.77 1.87
C CYS A 177 14.14 12.31 1.51
N ILE A 178 14.92 11.79 0.58
CA ILE A 178 15.08 10.37 0.29
C ILE A 178 15.93 9.77 1.41
N ASN A 179 15.38 8.86 2.23
CA ASN A 179 16.13 8.24 3.32
C ASN A 179 16.46 6.79 3.00
N HIS A 180 17.74 6.44 3.07
CA HIS A 180 18.24 5.09 2.82
C HIS A 180 18.46 4.32 4.12
N PHE A 181 17.82 3.16 4.22
CA PHE A 181 18.01 2.20 5.31
C PHE A 181 18.62 0.91 4.74
N ARG A 182 19.85 0.59 5.15
CA ARG A 182 20.57 -0.60 4.70
C ARG A 182 20.11 -1.81 5.50
N ILE A 183 19.67 -2.87 4.81
CA ILE A 183 19.11 -4.07 5.41
C ILE A 183 20.04 -5.25 5.17
N ASN A 184 20.44 -5.93 6.25
CA ASN A 184 21.39 -7.05 6.26
C ASN A 184 22.66 -6.80 5.42
N ASP A 185 23.09 -5.55 5.34
CA ASP A 185 24.19 -5.09 4.47
C ASP A 185 24.07 -5.37 2.96
N ASN A 186 22.90 -5.84 2.48
CA ASN A 186 22.76 -6.43 1.15
C ASN A 186 21.74 -5.72 0.24
N TRP A 187 20.87 -4.87 0.78
CA TRP A 187 19.87 -4.12 0.00
C TRP A 187 19.37 -2.91 0.78
N TYR A 188 18.67 -1.98 0.10
CA TYR A 188 18.11 -0.79 0.71
C TYR A 188 16.59 -0.78 0.73
N LEU A 189 16.04 -0.39 1.88
CA LEU A 189 14.68 0.12 1.97
C LEU A 189 14.76 1.65 1.95
N VAL A 190 14.06 2.28 1.01
CA VAL A 190 14.18 3.71 0.74
C VAL A 190 12.87 4.42 1.07
N ASP A 191 12.89 5.35 2.01
CA ASP A 191 11.73 6.13 2.43
C ASP A 191 11.69 7.47 1.70
N LEU A 192 10.77 7.64 0.74
CA LEU A 192 10.61 8.89 0.00
C LEU A 192 9.55 9.80 0.63
N PRO A 193 9.58 11.12 0.37
CA PRO A 193 8.52 12.04 0.80
C PRO A 193 7.15 11.59 0.30
N GLY A 194 6.14 11.74 1.15
CA GLY A 194 4.77 11.41 0.77
C GLY A 194 4.12 12.53 -0.03
N TYR A 195 3.37 12.19 -1.08
CA TYR A 195 2.61 13.16 -1.86
C TYR A 195 1.32 13.61 -1.15
N GLY A 196 0.65 14.63 -1.68
CA GLY A 196 -0.66 15.10 -1.20
C GLY A 196 -0.64 15.83 0.15
N TYR A 197 0.52 16.26 0.65
CA TYR A 197 0.57 17.06 1.88
C TYR A 197 0.04 18.47 1.62
N ALA A 198 -1.22 18.73 2.00
CA ALA A 198 -1.87 20.02 1.71
C ALA A 198 -1.17 21.23 2.36
N SER A 199 -0.57 21.06 3.54
CA SER A 199 -0.04 22.19 4.34
C SER A 199 1.40 22.62 4.02
N ALA A 200 2.15 21.88 3.21
CA ALA A 200 3.47 22.36 2.75
C ALA A 200 3.31 23.53 1.75
N PRO A 201 4.32 24.42 1.64
CA PRO A 201 4.41 25.38 0.55
C PRO A 201 4.37 24.69 -0.82
N HIS A 202 3.83 25.38 -1.82
CA HIS A 202 3.70 24.82 -3.17
C HIS A 202 5.06 24.46 -3.79
N GLU A 203 6.05 25.36 -3.69
CA GLU A 203 7.43 25.17 -4.18
C GLU A 203 8.04 23.89 -3.60
N LEU A 204 7.94 23.70 -2.29
CA LEU A 204 8.46 22.52 -1.61
C LEU A 204 7.81 21.22 -2.10
N LYS A 205 6.50 21.24 -2.40
CA LYS A 205 5.82 20.07 -2.99
C LYS A 205 6.29 19.80 -4.42
N GLN A 206 6.53 20.85 -5.20
CA GLN A 206 7.07 20.70 -6.55
C GLN A 206 8.47 20.10 -6.51
N ASP A 207 9.32 20.57 -5.60
CA ASP A 207 10.67 20.02 -5.41
C ASP A 207 10.63 18.54 -5.02
N TRP A 208 9.80 18.16 -4.03
CA TRP A 208 9.61 16.77 -3.62
C TRP A 208 9.15 15.89 -4.78
N ASN A 209 8.14 16.34 -5.52
CA ASN A 209 7.65 15.62 -6.70
C ASN A 209 8.73 15.49 -7.76
N LYS A 210 9.52 16.54 -8.00
CA LYS A 210 10.58 16.55 -9.00
C LYS A 210 11.65 15.53 -8.67
N PHE A 211 12.26 15.58 -7.48
CA PHE A 211 13.34 14.65 -7.15
C PHE A 211 12.84 13.22 -6.94
N THR A 212 11.60 13.02 -6.47
CA THR A 212 11.03 11.68 -6.29
C THR A 212 10.81 11.01 -7.65
N LYS A 213 10.29 11.75 -8.62
CA LYS A 213 10.12 11.25 -10.00
C LYS A 213 11.46 11.04 -10.69
N ASP A 214 12.42 11.97 -10.53
CA ASP A 214 13.79 11.82 -11.03
C ASP A 214 14.43 10.53 -10.50
N TYR A 215 14.32 10.28 -9.19
CA TYR A 215 14.79 9.06 -8.55
C TYR A 215 14.16 7.81 -9.19
N PHE A 216 12.83 7.76 -9.35
CA PHE A 216 12.16 6.61 -9.97
C PHE A 216 12.57 6.38 -11.42
N LEU A 217 12.81 7.44 -12.18
CA LEU A 217 13.16 7.35 -13.59
C LEU A 217 14.64 7.03 -13.82
N ASN A 218 15.54 7.43 -12.92
CA ASN A 218 16.98 7.42 -13.19
C ASN A 218 17.78 6.47 -12.30
N ARG A 219 17.19 5.92 -11.25
CA ARG A 219 17.90 5.02 -10.32
C ARG A 219 17.99 3.60 -10.86
N SER A 220 19.16 3.21 -11.38
CA SER A 220 19.38 1.88 -11.97
C SER A 220 19.27 0.71 -10.99
N THR A 221 19.51 0.95 -9.71
CA THR A 221 19.41 -0.03 -8.61
C THR A 221 18.00 -0.19 -8.05
N LEU A 222 17.03 0.62 -8.52
CA LEU A 222 15.64 0.53 -8.08
C LEU A 222 14.99 -0.75 -8.63
N VAL A 223 14.70 -1.69 -7.74
CA VAL A 223 14.05 -2.96 -8.08
C VAL A 223 12.55 -2.79 -8.23
N SER A 224 11.92 -2.09 -7.28
CA SER A 224 10.48 -1.84 -7.29
C SER A 224 10.08 -0.70 -6.36
N VAL A 225 9.07 0.07 -6.78
CA VAL A 225 8.37 1.05 -5.97
C VAL A 225 7.18 0.37 -5.28
N PHE A 226 7.13 0.44 -3.96
CA PHE A 226 6.01 0.03 -3.15
C PHE A 226 5.10 1.25 -2.94
N LEU A 227 4.04 1.33 -3.74
CA LEU A 227 3.04 2.38 -3.67
C LEU A 227 2.02 2.06 -2.58
N LEU A 228 2.07 2.79 -1.47
CA LEU A 228 1.17 2.61 -0.36
C LEU A 228 -0.16 3.35 -0.57
N VAL A 229 -1.26 2.64 -0.38
CA VAL A 229 -2.63 3.15 -0.47
C VAL A 229 -3.38 2.83 0.83
N ASP A 230 -4.19 3.76 1.34
CA ASP A 230 -4.97 3.55 2.58
C ASP A 230 -6.26 2.80 2.25
N ALA A 231 -6.35 1.52 2.65
CA ALA A 231 -7.53 0.70 2.37
C ALA A 231 -8.72 1.03 3.29
N SER A 232 -8.52 1.83 4.35
CA SER A 232 -9.59 2.18 5.30
C SER A 232 -10.53 3.29 4.82
N ILE A 233 -10.28 3.83 3.62
CA ILE A 233 -11.06 4.88 2.97
C ILE A 233 -11.27 4.56 1.49
N PRO A 234 -12.32 5.14 0.86
CA PRO A 234 -12.51 5.01 -0.58
C PRO A 234 -11.29 5.50 -1.37
N PRO A 235 -11.04 4.92 -2.57
CA PRO A 235 -9.98 5.35 -3.47
C PRO A 235 -9.96 6.88 -3.67
N LYS A 236 -8.76 7.41 -3.83
CA LYS A 236 -8.55 8.86 -3.96
C LYS A 236 -7.84 9.13 -5.26
N GLN A 237 -8.32 10.16 -5.98
CA GLN A 237 -7.80 10.52 -7.29
C GLN A 237 -6.27 10.66 -7.29
N ILE A 238 -5.70 11.31 -6.27
CA ILE A 238 -4.25 11.47 -6.15
C ILE A 238 -3.47 10.15 -6.06
N ASP A 239 -4.05 9.09 -5.48
CA ASP A 239 -3.43 7.76 -5.41
C ASP A 239 -3.54 7.05 -6.77
N LEU A 240 -4.69 7.20 -7.47
CA LEU A 240 -4.93 6.67 -8.82
C LEU A 240 -4.01 7.32 -9.86
N ASP A 241 -3.89 8.65 -9.83
CA ASP A 241 -3.02 9.43 -10.70
C ASP A 241 -1.54 9.02 -10.52
N TYR A 242 -1.14 8.73 -9.27
CA TYR A 242 0.22 8.30 -8.98
C TYR A 242 0.50 6.88 -9.49
N ALA A 243 -0.46 5.96 -9.30
CA ALA A 243 -0.38 4.61 -9.88
C ALA A 243 -0.30 4.65 -11.41
N SER A 244 -1.16 5.48 -12.03
CA SER A 244 -1.17 5.70 -13.48
C SER A 244 0.16 6.27 -13.96
N TRP A 245 0.72 7.27 -13.27
CA TRP A 245 2.02 7.86 -13.62
C TRP A 245 3.16 6.86 -13.52
N LEU A 246 3.24 6.07 -12.44
CA LEU A 246 4.24 5.01 -12.30
C LEU A 246 4.12 4.02 -13.46
N GLY A 247 2.89 3.65 -13.81
CA GLY A 247 2.62 2.71 -14.87
C GLY A 247 2.99 3.23 -16.27
N GLN A 248 2.54 4.43 -16.64
CA GLN A 248 2.87 5.06 -17.92
C GLN A 248 4.37 5.24 -18.13
N ASN A 249 5.14 5.41 -17.06
CA ASN A 249 6.60 5.53 -17.10
C ASN A 249 7.33 4.19 -16.92
N GLN A 250 6.59 3.08 -16.92
CA GLN A 250 7.11 1.72 -16.78
C GLN A 250 8.01 1.55 -15.55
N VAL A 251 7.70 2.27 -14.48
CA VAL A 251 8.40 2.14 -13.21
C VAL A 251 7.93 0.84 -12.55
N PRO A 252 8.81 -0.14 -12.26
CA PRO A 252 8.41 -1.36 -11.59
C PRO A 252 7.75 -1.03 -10.25
N MET A 253 6.57 -1.58 -10.00
CA MET A 253 5.85 -1.28 -8.77
C MET A 253 5.05 -2.43 -8.19
N THR A 254 4.77 -2.32 -6.89
CA THR A 254 3.86 -3.17 -6.13
C THR A 254 2.94 -2.28 -5.30
N MET A 255 1.64 -2.52 -5.37
CA MET A 255 0.68 -1.79 -4.54
C MET A 255 0.63 -2.40 -3.13
N VAL A 256 0.69 -1.54 -2.11
CA VAL A 256 0.58 -1.95 -0.72
C VAL A 256 -0.64 -1.31 -0.10
N PHE A 257 -1.66 -2.10 0.12
CA PHE A 257 -2.88 -1.65 0.78
C PHE A 257 -2.66 -1.68 2.29
N THR A 258 -2.68 -0.52 2.92
CA THR A 258 -2.37 -0.33 4.34
C THR A 258 -3.64 -0.18 5.18
N LYS A 259 -3.50 -0.40 6.48
CA LYS A 259 -4.56 -0.24 7.49
C LYS A 259 -5.76 -1.17 7.26
N CYS A 260 -5.52 -2.37 6.76
CA CYS A 260 -6.56 -3.39 6.58
C CYS A 260 -7.21 -3.86 7.89
N ASP A 261 -6.64 -3.51 9.05
CA ASP A 261 -7.27 -3.70 10.37
C ASP A 261 -8.47 -2.75 10.61
N LYS A 262 -8.53 -1.62 9.89
CA LYS A 262 -9.54 -0.60 10.15
C LYS A 262 -10.85 -0.90 9.46
N ARG A 263 -11.80 -1.42 10.23
CA ARG A 263 -13.19 -1.60 9.80
C ARG A 263 -14.06 -0.45 10.30
N LYS A 264 -14.62 0.35 9.40
CA LYS A 264 -15.69 1.29 9.76
C LYS A 264 -17.00 0.51 9.91
N LYS A 265 -17.82 0.84 10.91
CA LYS A 265 -19.14 0.22 11.08
C LYS A 265 -20.01 0.52 9.86
N LYS A 266 -20.66 -0.51 9.27
CA LYS A 266 -21.57 -0.38 8.11
C LYS A 266 -22.64 0.71 8.31
N LYS A 267 -23.13 0.89 9.55
CA LYS A 267 -24.11 1.93 9.92
C LYS A 267 -23.68 3.36 9.56
N ASN A 268 -22.37 3.62 9.42
CA ASN A 268 -21.82 4.95 9.10
C ASN A 268 -21.38 5.05 7.63
N GLY A 269 -21.89 4.19 6.74
CA GLY A 269 -21.49 4.17 5.32
C GLY A 269 -20.04 3.73 5.08
N GLY A 270 -19.43 3.04 6.06
CA GLY A 270 -18.08 2.54 5.96
C GLY A 270 -17.99 1.27 5.12
N LYS A 271 -17.24 1.31 4.02
CA LYS A 271 -16.82 0.12 3.26
C LYS A 271 -15.74 -0.66 4.02
N ARG A 272 -15.71 -1.98 3.84
CA ARG A 272 -14.59 -2.80 4.32
C ARG A 272 -13.33 -2.53 3.48
N PRO A 273 -12.12 -2.76 4.01
CA PRO A 273 -10.88 -2.62 3.25
C PRO A 273 -10.90 -3.38 1.92
N GLU A 274 -11.42 -4.60 1.90
CA GLU A 274 -11.51 -5.45 0.72
C GLU A 274 -12.36 -4.81 -0.39
N GLU A 275 -13.45 -4.13 0.00
CA GLU A 275 -14.32 -3.40 -0.94
C GLU A 275 -13.62 -2.19 -1.55
N ASN A 276 -12.88 -1.41 -0.75
CA ASN A 276 -12.11 -0.26 -1.25
C ASN A 276 -10.94 -0.70 -2.15
N ILE A 277 -10.32 -1.84 -1.83
CA ILE A 277 -9.24 -2.43 -2.63
C ILE A 277 -9.78 -2.85 -3.99
N LYS A 278 -10.91 -3.57 -4.03
CA LYS A 278 -11.56 -3.95 -5.28
C LYS A 278 -11.92 -2.73 -6.12
N GLU A 279 -12.53 -1.71 -5.51
CA GLU A 279 -12.85 -0.46 -6.20
C GLU A 279 -11.59 0.24 -6.74
N PHE A 280 -10.49 0.25 -5.98
CA PHE A 280 -9.21 0.80 -6.47
C PHE A 280 -8.72 0.02 -7.69
N GLN A 281 -8.72 -1.31 -7.64
CA GLN A 281 -8.27 -2.19 -8.72
C GLN A 281 -9.10 -1.99 -9.99
N ASP A 282 -10.44 -1.95 -9.86
CA ASP A 282 -11.35 -1.73 -10.99
C ASP A 282 -11.07 -0.37 -11.67
N LEU A 283 -10.79 0.68 -10.87
CA LEU A 283 -10.50 2.03 -11.39
C LEU A 283 -9.16 2.13 -12.11
N ILE A 284 -8.18 1.29 -11.77
CA ILE A 284 -6.85 1.34 -12.40
C ILE A 284 -6.69 0.31 -13.52
N GLN A 285 -7.60 -0.65 -13.67
CA GLN A 285 -7.46 -1.77 -14.61
C GLN A 285 -7.18 -1.29 -16.04
N GLY A 286 -7.77 -0.18 -16.47
CA GLY A 286 -7.54 0.40 -17.80
C GLY A 286 -6.15 1.01 -18.04
N PHE A 287 -5.32 1.12 -17.00
CA PHE A 287 -3.95 1.65 -17.12
C PHE A 287 -2.88 0.56 -17.27
N PHE A 288 -3.23 -0.72 -17.10
CA PHE A 288 -2.29 -1.83 -17.06
C PHE A 288 -2.73 -2.98 -18.00
N GLU A 289 -1.79 -3.59 -18.73
CA GLU A 289 -2.03 -4.84 -19.49
C GLU A 289 -2.34 -6.00 -18.57
N THR A 290 -1.62 -6.06 -17.45
CA THR A 290 -1.76 -7.10 -16.44
C THR A 290 -1.96 -6.46 -15.07
N THR A 291 -2.71 -7.15 -14.21
CA THR A 291 -2.98 -6.64 -12.87
C THR A 291 -1.66 -6.46 -12.10
N PRO A 292 -1.34 -5.26 -11.61
CA PRO A 292 -0.11 -5.05 -10.85
C PRO A 292 -0.09 -5.93 -9.58
N PRO A 293 1.10 -6.34 -9.09
CA PRO A 293 1.18 -7.05 -7.82
C PRO A 293 0.66 -6.16 -6.69
N TRP A 294 -0.12 -6.74 -5.79
CA TRP A 294 -0.65 -6.03 -4.63
C TRP A 294 -0.68 -6.90 -3.37
N ILE A 295 -0.52 -6.28 -2.20
CA ILE A 295 -0.52 -6.95 -0.89
C ILE A 295 -1.33 -6.14 0.13
N MET A 296 -2.19 -6.81 0.90
CA MET A 296 -2.89 -6.26 2.06
C MET A 296 -2.01 -6.25 3.31
N THR A 297 -2.01 -5.15 4.05
CA THR A 297 -1.15 -4.97 5.22
C THR A 297 -1.81 -4.24 6.37
N SER A 298 -1.32 -4.56 7.58
CA SER A 298 -1.55 -3.76 8.77
C SER A 298 -0.31 -3.75 9.65
N SER A 299 0.23 -2.56 9.91
CA SER A 299 1.33 -2.39 10.88
C SER A 299 0.88 -2.58 12.34
N VAL A 300 -0.43 -2.69 12.59
CA VAL A 300 -0.99 -2.95 13.93
C VAL A 300 -1.05 -4.45 14.20
N THR A 301 -1.55 -5.23 13.23
CA THR A 301 -1.70 -6.69 13.38
C THR A 301 -0.52 -7.48 12.80
N ASN A 302 0.40 -6.80 12.12
CA ASN A 302 1.49 -7.38 11.31
C ASN A 302 1.02 -8.21 10.10
N GLN A 303 -0.25 -8.10 9.71
CA GLN A 303 -0.75 -8.67 8.45
C GLN A 303 0.10 -8.19 7.27
N GLY A 304 0.44 -9.10 6.36
CA GLY A 304 1.13 -8.80 5.10
C GLY A 304 2.63 -8.55 5.24
N ARG A 305 3.17 -8.60 6.47
CA ARG A 305 4.57 -8.29 6.73
C ARG A 305 5.50 -9.34 6.12
N ASP A 306 5.24 -10.62 6.41
CA ASP A 306 6.10 -11.70 5.93
C ASP A 306 5.89 -11.93 4.43
N GLU A 307 4.68 -11.70 3.94
CA GLU A 307 4.34 -11.69 2.51
C GLU A 307 5.10 -10.60 1.74
N ILE A 308 5.19 -9.37 2.28
CA ILE A 308 6.04 -8.32 1.69
C ILE A 308 7.50 -8.75 1.64
N LEU A 309 8.03 -9.32 2.73
CA LEU A 309 9.43 -9.72 2.79
C LEU A 309 9.74 -10.84 1.79
N LEU A 310 8.84 -11.81 1.64
CA LEU A 310 8.95 -12.86 0.62
C LEU A 310 8.88 -12.28 -0.79
N HIS A 311 7.98 -11.33 -1.04
CA HIS A 311 7.87 -10.64 -2.33
C HIS A 311 9.10 -9.79 -2.66
N MET A 312 9.64 -9.04 -1.68
CA MET A 312 10.90 -8.31 -1.83
C MET A 312 12.06 -9.27 -2.12
N ALA A 313 12.14 -10.40 -1.40
CA ALA A 313 13.17 -11.40 -1.61
C ALA A 313 13.14 -11.99 -3.03
N GLN A 314 11.96 -12.34 -3.57
CA GLN A 314 11.89 -12.86 -4.94
C GLN A 314 12.31 -11.83 -5.97
N LEU A 315 11.87 -10.57 -5.84
CA LEU A 315 12.23 -9.51 -6.78
C LEU A 315 13.73 -9.22 -6.71
N ARG A 316 14.30 -9.14 -5.49
CA ARG A 316 15.72 -8.93 -5.26
C ARG A 316 16.56 -10.06 -5.84
N ASN A 317 16.22 -11.31 -5.55
CA ASN A 317 17.02 -12.46 -5.96
C ASN A 317 16.93 -12.69 -7.47
N TYR A 318 15.79 -12.38 -8.08
CA TYR A 318 15.69 -12.33 -9.54
C TYR A 318 16.55 -11.21 -10.13
N TRP A 319 16.46 -10.00 -9.57
CA TRP A 319 17.26 -8.84 -10.00
C TRP A 319 18.77 -9.10 -9.86
N LEU A 320 19.23 -9.76 -8.80
CA LEU A 320 20.66 -10.08 -8.61
C LEU A 320 21.19 -11.14 -9.57
N LYS A 321 20.31 -11.96 -10.15
CA LYS A 321 20.69 -13.02 -11.10
C LYS A 321 20.89 -12.49 -12.52
N HIS A 322 20.28 -11.36 -12.87
CA HIS A 322 20.11 -10.88 -14.25
C HIS A 322 20.63 -9.45 -14.43
#